data_AF-A0A662JQS6-F1
#
_entry.id   AF-A0A662JQS6-F1
#
_cell.length_a   1.000
_cell.length_b   1.000
_cell.length_c   1.000
_cell.angle_alpha   90.00
_cell.angle_beta   90.00
_cell.angle_gamma   90.00
#
_symmetry.space_group_name_H-M   'P 1'
#
loop_
_entity.id
_entity.type
_entity.pdbx_description
1 polymer ?
#
loop_
_entity_poly.entity_id
_entity_poly.type
_entity_poly.pdbx_seq_one_letter_code
_entity_poly.pdbx_strand_id
1 'polypeptide(L)'
;HIGAKNLENAIALMKVANESGFKNTFIKSIGKNRIIIEICGTERMDAPIGENGILTCNMEHLELLVKTANEVIKKSKNKLNRLERNLDLKLKI
;
A
#
# COMPACT_ATOMS: atom_id res chain seq x y z
N HIS A 1 2.16 1.31 -9.07
CA HIS A 1 2.61 2.60 -9.62
C HIS A 1 1.62 3.10 -10.66
N ILE A 2 1.49 4.41 -10.81
CA ILE A 2 0.55 5.02 -11.77
C ILE A 2 1.26 6.17 -12.51
N GLY A 3 1.05 6.28 -13.82
CA GLY A 3 1.55 7.39 -14.63
C GLY A 3 0.49 8.49 -14.78
N ALA A 4 0.84 9.72 -14.43
CA ALA A 4 0.01 10.91 -14.64
C ALA A 4 0.55 11.76 -15.81
N LYS A 5 -0.38 12.34 -16.59
CA LYS A 5 -0.06 13.18 -17.76
C LYS A 5 0.65 14.49 -17.37
N ASN A 6 0.27 15.08 -16.24
CA ASN A 6 0.78 16.35 -15.74
C ASN A 6 0.76 16.37 -14.20
N LEU A 7 1.34 17.43 -13.61
CA LEU A 7 1.46 17.59 -12.16
C LEU A 7 0.10 17.73 -11.47
N GLU A 8 -0.85 18.41 -12.10
CA GLU A 8 -2.21 18.59 -11.57
C GLU A 8 -2.92 17.24 -11.37
N ASN A 9 -2.92 16.38 -12.40
CA ASN A 9 -3.48 15.03 -12.31
C ASN A 9 -2.75 14.19 -11.27
N ALA A 10 -1.42 14.36 -11.15
CA ALA A 10 -0.63 13.66 -10.15
C ALA A 10 -1.04 14.05 -8.72
N ILE A 11 -1.13 15.35 -8.45
CA ILE A 11 -1.53 15.87 -7.13
C ILE A 11 -2.95 15.43 -6.78
N ALA A 12 -3.88 15.49 -7.74
CA ALA A 12 -5.27 15.08 -7.53
C ALA A 12 -5.38 13.59 -7.16
N LEU A 13 -4.68 12.72 -7.90
CA LEU A 13 -4.60 11.29 -7.61
C LEU A 13 -3.96 11.01 -6.24
N MET A 14 -2.85 11.68 -5.93
CA MET A 14 -2.16 11.53 -4.64
C MET A 14 -3.03 11.96 -3.46
N LYS A 15 -3.87 13.00 -3.62
CA LYS A 15 -4.82 13.42 -2.59
C LYS A 15 -5.85 12.34 -2.32
N VAL A 16 -6.47 11.79 -3.37
CA VAL A 16 -7.44 10.69 -3.24
C VAL A 16 -6.80 9.45 -2.61
N ALA A 17 -5.58 9.09 -2.99
CA ALA A 17 -4.84 7.98 -2.40
C ALA A 17 -4.58 8.17 -0.90
N ASN A 18 -4.16 9.37 -0.49
CA ASN A 18 -3.91 9.72 0.90
C ASN A 18 -5.19 9.68 1.77
N GLU A 19 -6.31 10.17 1.22
CA GLU A 19 -7.63 10.09 1.85
C GLU A 19 -8.15 8.64 1.92
N SER A 20 -7.73 7.79 0.98
CA SER A 20 -8.03 6.36 0.96
C SER A 20 -7.14 5.52 1.89
N GLY A 21 -6.17 6.15 2.57
CA GLY A 21 -5.33 5.53 3.60
C GLY A 21 -3.95 5.08 3.13
N PHE A 22 -3.54 5.43 1.91
CA PHE A 22 -2.19 5.18 1.39
C PHE A 22 -1.28 6.35 1.73
N LYS A 23 -0.74 6.37 2.96
CA LYS A 23 0.07 7.50 3.46
C LYS A 23 1.47 7.58 2.85
N ASN A 24 1.98 6.45 2.36
CA ASN A 24 3.26 6.40 1.65
C ASN A 24 3.02 6.64 0.15
N THR A 25 2.46 7.81 -0.18
CA THR A 25 2.13 8.21 -1.55
C THR A 25 2.98 9.40 -1.97
N PHE A 26 3.74 9.27 -3.05
CA PHE A 26 4.67 10.30 -3.52
C PHE A 26 4.97 10.19 -5.03
N ILE A 27 5.50 11.27 -5.60
CA ILE A 27 6.08 11.25 -6.95
C ILE A 27 7.38 10.45 -6.89
N LYS A 28 7.42 9.31 -7.57
CA LYS A 28 8.60 8.44 -7.67
C LYS A 28 9.62 8.98 -8.66
N SER A 29 9.15 9.50 -9.80
CA SER A 29 10.02 10.05 -10.84
C SER A 29 9.25 10.97 -11.79
N ILE A 30 9.93 11.95 -12.37
CA ILE A 30 9.39 12.82 -13.41
C ILE A 30 10.11 12.49 -14.72
N GLY A 31 9.37 11.92 -15.68
CA GLY A 31 9.89 11.62 -17.02
C GLY A 31 9.39 12.63 -18.05
N LYS A 32 9.93 12.55 -19.28
CA LYS A 32 9.60 13.48 -20.38
C LYS A 32 8.10 13.55 -20.71
N ASN A 33 7.40 12.43 -20.61
CA ASN A 33 5.99 12.30 -21.06
C ASN A 33 5.00 12.00 -19.93
N ARG A 34 5.49 11.70 -18.72
CA ARG A 34 4.63 11.28 -17.60
C ARG A 34 5.34 11.44 -16.25
N ILE A 35 4.55 11.70 -15.23
CA ILE A 35 4.97 11.67 -13.83
C ILE A 35 4.59 10.31 -13.26
N ILE A 36 5.54 9.59 -12.65
CA ILE A 36 5.28 8.30 -12.01
C ILE A 36 5.01 8.52 -10.54
N ILE A 37 3.87 8.02 -10.06
CA ILE A 37 3.44 8.08 -8.68
C ILE A 37 3.53 6.67 -8.09
N GLU A 38 4.12 6.59 -6.90
CA GLU A 38 4.04 5.41 -6.05
C GLU A 38 2.94 5.64 -5.01
N ILE A 39 2.01 4.69 -4.92
CA ILE A 39 0.95 4.65 -3.92
C ILE A 39 1.21 3.40 -3.10
N CYS A 40 1.64 3.57 -1.85
CA CYS A 40 1.95 2.47 -0.96
C CYS A 40 1.21 2.60 0.38
N GLY A 41 0.78 1.46 0.92
CA GLY A 41 0.17 1.38 2.23
C GLY A 41 1.21 1.55 3.35
N THR A 42 0.72 1.50 4.57
CA THR A 42 1.57 1.44 5.78
C THR A 42 1.55 0.06 6.42
N GLU A 43 0.62 -0.78 5.97
CA GLU A 43 0.48 -2.19 6.33
C GLU A 43 1.77 -2.94 5.98
N ARG A 44 2.45 -3.42 7.01
CA ARG A 44 3.61 -4.27 6.90
C ARG A 44 3.69 -5.16 8.14
N MET A 45 4.35 -6.29 7.99
CA MET A 45 4.71 -7.16 9.10
C MET A 45 6.06 -7.76 8.79
N ASP A 46 7.00 -7.55 9.70
CA ASP A 46 8.34 -8.09 9.64
C ASP A 46 8.61 -8.72 11.00
N ALA A 47 8.87 -10.03 11.02
CA ALA A 47 9.11 -10.78 12.26
C ALA A 47 10.12 -11.90 11.99
N PRO A 48 11.18 -12.03 12.81
CA PRO A 48 12.07 -13.18 12.72
C PRO A 48 11.33 -14.45 13.16
N ILE A 49 11.46 -15.52 12.38
CA ILE A 49 10.91 -16.86 12.71
C ILE A 49 12.02 -17.88 12.97
N GLY A 50 13.24 -17.59 12.53
CA GLY A 50 14.39 -18.48 12.63
C GLY A 50 15.65 -17.82 12.10
N GLU A 51 16.79 -18.46 12.34
CA GLU A 51 18.12 -18.01 11.92
C GLU A 51 19.00 -19.24 11.63
N ASN A 52 19.89 -19.16 10.63
CA ASN A 52 20.85 -20.23 10.30
C ASN A 52 20.22 -21.63 10.09
N GLY A 53 19.03 -21.68 9.48
CA GLY A 53 18.30 -22.93 9.24
C GLY A 53 17.57 -23.49 10.48
N ILE A 54 17.61 -22.78 11.60
CA ILE A 54 16.96 -23.17 12.86
C ILE A 54 15.72 -22.29 13.08
N LEU A 55 14.56 -22.92 13.28
CA LEU A 55 13.35 -22.22 13.69
C LEU A 55 13.48 -21.83 15.17
N THR A 56 13.40 -20.54 15.47
CA THR A 56 13.51 -20.01 16.84
C THR A 56 12.15 -19.68 17.46
N CYS A 57 11.10 -19.56 16.65
CA CYS A 57 9.74 -19.41 17.16
C CYS A 57 9.09 -20.75 17.50
N ASN A 58 8.29 -20.77 18.57
CA ASN A 58 7.42 -21.90 18.89
C ASN A 58 6.11 -21.86 18.06
N MET A 59 5.31 -22.93 18.16
CA MET A 59 4.06 -23.04 17.40
C MET A 59 3.04 -21.95 17.75
N GLU A 60 2.86 -21.63 19.03
CA GLU A 60 1.93 -20.59 19.48
C GLU A 60 2.30 -19.21 18.91
N HIS A 61 3.60 -18.88 18.88
CA HIS A 61 4.09 -17.66 18.27
C HIS A 61 3.83 -17.67 16.76
N LEU A 62 4.11 -18.78 16.08
CA LEU A 62 3.86 -18.91 14.65
C LEU A 62 2.37 -18.73 14.30
N GLU A 63 1.46 -19.31 15.09
CA GLU A 63 0.02 -19.12 14.93
C GLU A 63 -0.40 -17.65 15.10
N LEU A 64 0.16 -16.96 16.09
CA LEU A 64 -0.05 -15.53 16.29
C LEU A 64 0.45 -14.72 15.09
N LEU A 65 1.62 -15.05 14.56
CA LEU A 65 2.19 -14.38 13.39
C LEU A 65 1.30 -14.58 12.16
N VAL A 66 0.86 -15.81 11.89
CA VAL A 66 -0.05 -16.12 10.78
C VAL A 66 -1.37 -15.34 10.91
N LYS A 67 -1.98 -15.34 12.09
CA LYS A 67 -3.20 -14.56 12.37
C LYS A 67 -2.97 -13.07 12.11
N THR A 68 -1.85 -12.53 12.56
CA THR A 68 -1.50 -11.11 12.39
C THR A 68 -1.28 -10.77 10.92
N ALA A 69 -0.56 -11.60 10.17
CA ALA A 69 -0.32 -11.43 8.75
C ALA A 69 -1.62 -11.42 7.95
N ASN A 70 -2.57 -12.31 8.28
CA ASN A 70 -3.89 -12.32 7.66
C ASN A 70 -4.67 -11.02 7.89
N GLU A 71 -4.62 -10.46 9.10
CA GLU A 71 -5.25 -9.17 9.38
C GLU A 71 -4.57 -8.00 8.65
N VAL A 72 -3.24 -8.03 8.48
CA VAL A 72 -2.50 -7.06 7.65
C VAL A 72 -2.98 -7.13 6.19
N ILE A 73 -3.06 -8.33 5.62
CA ILE A 73 -3.56 -8.54 4.24
C ILE A 73 -5.01 -8.03 4.10
N LYS A 74 -5.88 -8.35 5.06
CA LYS A 74 -7.28 -7.91 5.07
C LYS A 74 -7.40 -6.39 5.10
N LYS A 75 -6.62 -5.71 5.96
CA LYS A 75 -6.57 -4.24 6.01
C LYS A 75 -6.08 -3.64 4.69
N SER A 76 -5.05 -4.21 4.08
CA SER A 76 -4.54 -3.78 2.77
C SER A 76 -5.61 -3.89 1.68
N LYS A 77 -6.35 -5.01 1.62
CA LYS A 77 -7.47 -5.20 0.67
C LYS A 77 -8.58 -4.18 0.89
N ASN A 78 -8.96 -3.91 2.14
CA ASN A 78 -9.97 -2.91 2.46
C ASN A 78 -9.56 -1.50 1.99
N LYS A 79 -8.28 -1.13 2.10
CA LYS A 79 -7.77 0.13 1.58
C LYS A 79 -7.84 0.20 0.06
N LEU A 80 -7.52 -0.90 -0.65
CA LEU A 80 -7.65 -0.96 -2.10
C LEU A 80 -9.09 -0.72 -2.56
N ASN A 81 -10.06 -1.40 -1.95
CA ASN A 81 -11.49 -1.21 -2.26
C ASN A 81 -11.94 0.24 -1.98
N ARG A 82 -11.43 0.85 -0.90
CA ARG A 82 -11.72 2.26 -0.59
C ARG A 82 -11.08 3.21 -1.60
N LEU A 83 -9.87 2.92 -2.08
CA LEU A 83 -9.22 3.69 -3.13
C LEU A 83 -10.03 3.65 -4.42
N GLU A 84 -10.39 2.47 -4.89
CA GLU A 84 -11.25 2.27 -6.07
C GLU A 84 -12.53 3.12 -5.97
N ARG A 85 -13.30 2.94 -4.90
CA ARG A 85 -14.53 3.72 -4.69
C ARG A 85 -14.30 5.23 -4.67
N ASN A 86 -13.22 5.69 -4.06
CA ASN A 86 -12.93 7.13 -3.98
C ASN A 86 -12.46 7.69 -5.33
N LEU A 87 -11.77 6.90 -6.16
CA LEU A 87 -11.39 7.30 -7.51
C LEU A 87 -12.64 7.50 -8.37
N ASP A 88 -13.59 6.56 -8.33
CA ASP A 88 -14.86 6.67 -9.06
C ASP A 88 -15.65 7.92 -8.66
N LEU A 89 -15.75 8.18 -7.35
CA LEU A 89 -16.52 9.31 -6.81
C LEU A 89 -15.88 10.67 -7.07
N LYS A 90 -14.54 10.77 -7.03
CA LYS A 90 -13.84 12.07 -6.96
C LYS A 90 -13.12 12.44 -8.25
N LEU A 91 -12.70 11.46 -9.05
CA LEU A 91 -11.90 11.72 -10.25
C LEU A 91 -12.59 11.30 -11.54
N LYS A 92 -13.80 10.69 -11.49
CA LYS A 92 -14.55 10.21 -12.68
C LYS A 92 -13.62 9.62 -13.75
N ILE A 93 -12.75 8.71 -13.30
CA ILE A 93 -11.77 8.05 -14.16
C ILE A 93 -12.47 7.00 -15.01
#